data_AF-A0A0C9W9V7-F1
#
_entry.id   AF-A0A0C9W9V7-F1
#
_cell.length_a   1.000
_cell.length_b   1.000
_cell.length_c   1.000
_cell.angle_alpha   90.00
_cell.angle_beta   90.00
_cell.angle_gamma   90.00
#
_symmetry.space_group_name_H-M   'P 1'
#
loop_
_entity.id
_entity.type
_entity.pdbx_description
1 polymer ?
#
loop_
_entity_poly.entity_id
_entity_poly.type
_entity_poly.pdbx_seq_one_letter_code
_entity_poly.pdbx_strand_id
1 'polypeptide(L)'
;MPAAALPGEESRNPAVHTQENQSNGPASAPYVQPPAASTSKVPTVVLDAGIVTDNMAARLCISFLGHVMFLKNQVPFPIVQLAKMPGSDSTSRAAKKRQELLNSFDTLTSHLYTTFIALSTALALKGTSDKSNLTEEHEEGESGDQKVGVGRAFLAVVLGPTVGSARSRLIVGIDGLETKIWGLRDHAPPSSGVKTESDDSDDTSHSESGSENEDDDESGEDEDSEASDSESENEDSGASPPPSRSPSPASSSGSCSSTSPPQARSPPLRPPPQHHVEEPDSLRAAERLLSRTLASACAEDDGQGMASEMAPTQTHVLLRAPRRFVHPSWTPRQNLCASLDGYLAEFLEESGEVVGSDALGKRRKKGAKVEGVWIRSHGHESRPGGTDEELAENDELIWWSWDGKLVGFADW
;
A
#
# COMPACT_ATOMS: atom_id res chain seq x y z
N MET A 1 28.06 -35.20 38.46
CA MET A 1 29.43 -34.64 38.52
C MET A 1 29.32 -33.13 38.46
N PRO A 2 29.80 -32.37 39.47
CA PRO A 2 29.71 -30.92 39.48
C PRO A 2 30.96 -30.30 38.83
N ALA A 3 30.76 -29.39 37.88
CA ALA A 3 31.83 -28.64 37.24
C ALA A 3 31.90 -27.21 37.82
N ALA A 4 33.15 -26.77 37.96
CA ALA A 4 33.61 -25.68 38.80
C ALA A 4 33.28 -24.28 38.28
N ALA A 5 33.12 -23.36 39.23
CA ALA A 5 33.10 -21.92 39.03
C ALA A 5 34.54 -21.37 38.85
N LEU A 6 34.69 -20.38 37.97
CA LEU A 6 35.91 -19.56 37.83
C LEU A 6 35.59 -18.08 38.12
N PRO A 7 36.52 -17.33 38.76
CA PRO A 7 36.29 -15.95 39.18
C PRO A 7 36.88 -14.90 38.23
N GLY A 8 36.21 -13.75 38.27
CA GLY A 8 36.58 -12.36 37.94
C GLY A 8 37.93 -12.00 37.32
N GLU A 9 37.85 -11.16 36.28
CA GLU A 9 38.86 -10.17 35.96
C GLU A 9 38.26 -8.76 35.98
N GLU A 10 38.84 -7.93 36.85
CA GLU A 10 38.52 -6.54 37.13
C GLU A 10 39.51 -5.66 36.35
N SER A 11 39.06 -5.03 35.27
CA SER A 11 39.93 -4.20 34.42
C SER A 11 39.78 -2.72 34.77
N ARG A 12 40.86 -2.16 35.34
CA ARG A 12 41.06 -0.74 35.68
C ARG A 12 41.30 0.09 34.42
N ASN A 13 40.49 1.14 34.23
CA ASN A 13 40.77 2.20 33.25
C ASN A 13 41.57 3.35 33.89
N PRO A 14 42.64 3.87 33.23
CA PRO A 14 43.37 5.03 33.72
C PRO A 14 42.69 6.35 33.30
N ALA A 15 42.59 7.25 34.27
CA ALA A 15 42.19 8.63 34.09
C ALA A 15 43.28 9.41 33.34
N VAL A 16 42.95 9.94 32.16
CA VAL A 16 43.80 10.88 31.41
C VAL A 16 43.35 12.30 31.76
N HIS A 17 44.21 13.00 32.49
CA HIS A 17 44.08 14.40 32.85
C HIS A 17 44.52 15.25 31.65
N THR A 18 43.59 16.00 31.03
CA THR A 18 43.91 16.92 29.93
C THR A 18 43.84 18.35 30.43
N GLN A 19 44.93 19.07 30.20
CA GLN A 19 45.23 20.41 30.67
C GLN A 19 44.54 21.46 29.80
N GLU A 20 43.71 22.31 30.41
CA GLU A 20 43.07 23.47 29.78
C GLU A 20 44.12 24.51 29.38
N ASN A 21 44.14 24.89 28.10
CA ASN A 21 44.88 26.03 27.58
C ASN A 21 43.86 27.08 27.09
N GLN A 22 43.60 28.09 27.92
CA GLN A 22 42.68 29.19 27.60
C GLN A 22 43.40 30.23 26.73
N SER A 23 43.12 30.22 25.43
CA SER A 23 43.44 31.32 24.51
C SER A 23 42.17 32.05 24.11
N ASN A 24 42.01 33.29 24.61
CA ASN A 24 40.96 34.21 24.22
C ASN A 24 41.08 34.57 22.72
N GLY A 25 40.22 33.99 21.90
CA GLY A 25 40.04 34.33 20.48
C GLY A 25 38.79 35.20 20.26
N PRO A 26 38.77 36.01 19.18
CA PRO A 26 37.73 36.99 18.92
C PRO A 26 36.36 36.34 18.65
N ALA A 27 35.30 36.99 19.14
CA ALA A 27 33.91 36.56 19.04
C ALA A 27 33.51 36.14 17.61
N SER A 28 33.51 34.83 17.36
CA SER A 28 33.01 34.21 16.14
C SER A 28 31.49 34.34 16.10
N ALA A 29 30.96 34.84 14.99
CA ALA A 29 29.54 34.87 14.69
C ALA A 29 28.90 33.50 14.99
N PRO A 30 27.67 33.44 15.54
CA PRO A 30 27.02 32.19 15.87
C PRO A 30 26.92 31.33 14.61
N TYR A 31 27.69 30.25 14.58
CA TYR A 31 27.58 29.22 13.56
C TYR A 31 26.21 28.57 13.74
N VAL A 32 25.25 28.98 12.92
CA VAL A 32 23.93 28.36 12.84
C VAL A 32 24.19 26.93 12.37
N GLN A 33 24.21 25.98 13.32
CA GLN A 33 24.28 24.57 12.98
C GLN A 33 23.05 24.27 12.11
N PRO A 34 23.23 23.73 10.88
CA PRO A 34 22.09 23.23 10.12
C PRO A 34 21.32 22.26 11.04
N PRO A 35 19.98 22.34 11.08
CA PRO A 35 19.18 21.50 11.95
C PRO A 35 19.59 20.05 11.71
N ALA A 36 19.96 19.35 12.79
CA ALA A 36 20.34 17.95 12.71
C ALA A 36 19.22 17.21 11.98
N ALA A 37 19.53 16.68 10.79
CA ALA A 37 18.55 15.98 9.98
C ALA A 37 18.02 14.80 10.81
N SER A 38 16.78 14.87 11.24
CA SER A 38 16.11 13.79 11.95
C SER A 38 16.06 12.59 11.02
N THR A 39 16.93 11.61 11.25
CA THR A 39 16.97 10.38 10.47
C THR A 39 15.77 9.52 10.89
N SER A 40 14.66 9.63 10.15
CA SER A 40 13.54 8.70 10.31
C SER A 40 14.05 7.28 10.09
N LYS A 41 13.62 6.34 10.94
CA LYS A 41 13.98 4.93 10.81
C LYS A 41 13.16 4.21 9.75
N VAL A 42 11.98 4.75 9.42
CA VAL A 42 11.09 4.18 8.43
C VAL A 42 11.51 4.68 7.05
N PRO A 43 11.84 3.78 6.11
CA PRO A 43 12.10 4.16 4.74
C PRO A 43 10.96 4.99 4.17
N THR A 44 11.28 6.15 3.62
CA THR A 44 10.30 7.07 3.05
C THR A 44 10.46 7.18 1.53
N VAL A 45 9.36 7.06 0.82
CA VAL A 45 9.23 7.23 -0.63
C VAL A 45 8.50 8.54 -0.87
N VAL A 46 9.15 9.50 -1.54
CA VAL A 46 8.52 10.76 -1.96
C VAL A 46 8.20 10.67 -3.44
N LEU A 47 6.91 10.69 -3.77
CA LEU A 47 6.41 10.58 -5.13
C LEU A 47 6.42 11.94 -5.82
N ASP A 48 6.75 11.97 -7.12
CA ASP A 48 6.64 13.15 -7.97
C ASP A 48 5.19 13.39 -8.46
N ALA A 49 4.23 13.15 -7.57
CA ALA A 49 2.81 13.36 -7.81
C ALA A 49 2.25 14.13 -6.63
N GLY A 50 1.38 15.12 -6.90
CA GLY A 50 0.74 15.92 -5.85
C GLY A 50 -0.27 15.12 -5.02
N ILE A 51 -0.88 14.12 -5.66
CA ILE A 51 -1.96 13.30 -5.12
C ILE A 51 -1.69 11.84 -5.50
N VAL A 52 -1.96 10.92 -4.58
CA VAL A 52 -1.93 9.49 -4.83
C VAL A 52 -3.34 9.04 -5.20
N THR A 53 -3.56 8.72 -6.47
CA THR A 53 -4.85 8.19 -6.94
C THR A 53 -5.10 6.79 -6.40
N ASP A 54 -6.36 6.34 -6.42
CA ASP A 54 -6.76 4.99 -5.99
C ASP A 54 -5.96 3.88 -6.68
N ASN A 55 -5.77 4.03 -8.00
CA ASN A 55 -5.00 3.11 -8.85
C ASN A 55 -3.53 3.06 -8.41
N MET A 56 -2.92 4.22 -8.16
CA MET A 56 -1.54 4.32 -7.72
C MET A 56 -1.35 3.69 -6.35
N ALA A 57 -2.26 3.97 -5.40
CA ALA A 57 -2.23 3.38 -4.05
C ALA A 57 -2.36 1.84 -4.10
N ALA A 58 -3.28 1.31 -4.90
CA ALA A 58 -3.44 -0.12 -5.10
C ALA A 58 -2.18 -0.78 -5.67
N ARG A 59 -1.60 -0.19 -6.72
CA ARG A 59 -0.40 -0.68 -7.39
C ARG A 59 0.83 -0.65 -6.47
N LEU A 60 1.00 0.42 -5.70
CA LEU A 60 2.09 0.52 -4.72
C LEU A 60 1.94 -0.50 -3.59
N CYS A 61 0.72 -0.74 -3.09
CA CYS A 61 0.46 -1.78 -2.09
C CYS A 61 0.76 -3.19 -2.62
N ILE A 62 0.37 -3.50 -3.86
CA ILE A 62 0.67 -4.79 -4.50
C ILE A 62 2.18 -4.96 -4.73
N SER A 63 2.86 -3.91 -5.19
CA SER A 63 4.32 -3.91 -5.35
C SER A 63 5.02 -4.15 -4.00
N PHE A 64 4.61 -3.43 -2.95
CA PHE A 64 5.10 -3.61 -1.59
C PHE A 64 4.91 -5.06 -1.11
N LEU A 65 3.70 -5.62 -1.23
CA LEU A 65 3.41 -7.00 -0.84
C LEU A 65 4.31 -8.00 -1.57
N GLY A 66 4.46 -7.87 -2.89
CA GLY A 66 5.32 -8.75 -3.68
C GLY A 66 6.79 -8.67 -3.27
N HIS A 67 7.28 -7.47 -2.94
CA HIS A 67 8.62 -7.29 -2.39
C HIS A 67 8.76 -7.93 -1.00
N VAL A 68 7.80 -7.71 -0.10
CA VAL A 68 7.81 -8.29 1.24
C VAL A 68 7.84 -9.82 1.19
N MET A 69 7.02 -10.43 0.34
CA MET A 69 7.01 -11.89 0.20
C MET A 69 8.38 -12.43 -0.24
N PHE A 70 9.08 -11.73 -1.14
CA PHE A 70 10.42 -12.12 -1.57
C PHE A 70 11.47 -11.86 -0.47
N LEU A 71 11.50 -10.65 0.10
CA LEU A 71 12.48 -10.24 1.11
C LEU A 71 12.39 -11.02 2.42
N LYS A 72 11.20 -11.53 2.76
CA LYS A 72 10.96 -12.38 3.93
C LYS A 72 11.01 -13.88 3.61
N ASN A 73 11.60 -14.25 2.47
CA ASN A 73 11.75 -15.64 2.02
C ASN A 73 10.43 -16.44 2.01
N GLN A 74 9.31 -15.76 1.76
CA GLN A 74 8.00 -16.41 1.60
C GLN A 74 7.85 -16.97 0.19
N VAL A 75 8.64 -16.50 -0.77
CA VAL A 75 8.70 -17.02 -2.14
C VAL A 75 10.14 -17.05 -2.64
N PRO A 76 10.52 -18.05 -3.47
CA PRO A 76 11.90 -18.20 -3.92
C PRO A 76 12.32 -17.16 -4.96
N PHE A 77 11.36 -16.58 -5.68
CA PHE A 77 11.58 -15.55 -6.70
C PHE A 77 10.54 -14.43 -6.59
N PRO A 78 10.85 -13.22 -7.07
CA PRO A 78 9.85 -12.15 -7.20
C PRO A 78 8.61 -12.63 -7.95
N ILE A 79 7.42 -12.24 -7.50
CA ILE A 79 6.13 -12.73 -8.03
C ILE A 79 6.00 -12.52 -9.54
N VAL A 80 6.52 -11.41 -10.07
CA VAL A 80 6.52 -11.12 -11.52
C VAL A 80 7.40 -12.11 -12.30
N GLN A 81 8.49 -12.58 -11.71
CA GLN A 81 9.33 -13.63 -12.29
C GLN A 81 8.65 -14.99 -12.17
N LEU A 82 8.08 -15.29 -11.00
CA LEU A 82 7.28 -16.49 -10.79
C LEU A 82 6.13 -16.61 -11.79
N ALA A 83 5.48 -15.54 -12.20
CA ALA A 83 4.41 -15.63 -13.22
C ALA A 83 4.93 -16.05 -14.61
N LYS A 84 6.21 -15.81 -14.91
CA LYS A 84 6.81 -16.01 -16.25
C LYS A 84 7.56 -17.34 -16.40
N MET A 85 7.92 -17.98 -15.30
CA MET A 85 8.71 -19.22 -15.36
C MET A 85 7.88 -20.36 -15.97
N PRO A 86 8.43 -21.20 -16.85
CA PRO A 86 7.72 -22.41 -17.27
C PRO A 86 7.50 -23.32 -16.04
N GLY A 87 6.33 -23.93 -15.91
CA GLY A 87 6.13 -24.99 -14.92
C GLY A 87 6.85 -26.24 -15.42
N SER A 88 7.99 -26.59 -14.81
CA SER A 88 8.80 -27.73 -15.30
C SER A 88 8.10 -29.07 -15.16
N ASP A 89 7.14 -29.20 -14.24
CA ASP A 89 6.19 -30.31 -14.17
C ASP A 89 4.90 -29.80 -13.51
N SER A 90 3.79 -29.74 -14.23
CA SER A 90 2.50 -29.25 -13.70
C SER A 90 1.95 -30.12 -12.57
N THR A 91 2.48 -31.33 -12.39
CA THR A 91 2.09 -32.29 -11.36
C THR A 91 2.86 -32.12 -10.06
N SER A 92 3.92 -31.31 -10.03
CA SER A 92 4.72 -31.14 -8.81
C SER A 92 3.94 -30.36 -7.75
N ARG A 93 4.11 -30.74 -6.48
CA ARG A 93 3.52 -30.02 -5.34
C ARG A 93 3.95 -28.54 -5.32
N ALA A 94 5.18 -28.24 -5.75
CA ALA A 94 5.70 -26.90 -5.90
C ALA A 94 4.93 -26.10 -6.98
N ALA A 95 4.66 -26.70 -8.14
CA ALA A 95 3.88 -26.07 -9.20
C ALA A 95 2.44 -25.75 -8.74
N LYS A 96 1.81 -26.65 -7.97
CA LYS A 96 0.49 -26.40 -7.37
C LYS A 96 0.51 -25.22 -6.39
N LYS A 97 1.45 -25.20 -5.43
CA LYS A 97 1.60 -24.09 -4.47
C LYS A 97 1.86 -22.75 -5.17
N ARG A 98 2.70 -22.77 -6.22
CA ARG A 98 2.97 -21.60 -7.06
C ARG A 98 1.68 -21.10 -7.74
N GLN A 99 0.90 -21.98 -8.35
CA GLN A 99 -0.33 -21.58 -9.04
C GLN A 99 -1.38 -21.05 -8.05
N GLU A 100 -1.54 -21.69 -6.90
CA GLU A 100 -2.41 -21.21 -5.81
C GLU A 100 -2.00 -19.81 -5.36
N LEU A 101 -0.71 -19.58 -5.13
CA LEU A 101 -0.19 -18.26 -4.79
C LEU A 101 -0.51 -17.23 -5.87
N LEU A 102 -0.22 -17.53 -7.14
CA LEU A 102 -0.44 -16.60 -8.26
C LEU A 102 -1.93 -16.25 -8.42
N ASN A 103 -2.83 -17.23 -8.26
CA ASN A 103 -4.27 -17.03 -8.32
C ASN A 103 -4.76 -16.14 -7.16
N SER A 104 -4.30 -16.41 -5.93
CA SER A 104 -4.63 -15.59 -4.77
C SER A 104 -4.09 -14.17 -4.91
N PHE A 105 -2.88 -14.01 -5.43
CA PHE A 105 -2.25 -12.71 -5.63
C PHE A 105 -2.95 -11.88 -6.71
N ASP A 106 -3.38 -12.52 -7.80
CA ASP A 106 -4.17 -11.88 -8.85
C ASP A 106 -5.56 -11.45 -8.33
N THR A 107 -6.21 -12.32 -7.56
CA THR A 107 -7.48 -12.02 -6.91
C THR A 107 -7.36 -10.82 -5.96
N LEU A 108 -6.33 -10.81 -5.11
CA LEU A 108 -6.05 -9.66 -4.24
C LEU A 108 -5.74 -8.38 -5.04
N THR A 109 -5.03 -8.49 -6.15
CA THR A 109 -4.71 -7.35 -7.04
C THR A 109 -5.98 -6.71 -7.57
N SER A 110 -6.92 -7.53 -8.06
CA SER A 110 -8.24 -7.08 -8.52
C SER A 110 -9.02 -6.41 -7.38
N HIS A 111 -9.07 -7.03 -6.20
CA HIS A 111 -9.76 -6.49 -5.05
C HIS A 111 -9.16 -5.18 -4.54
N LEU A 112 -7.82 -5.03 -4.51
CA LEU A 112 -7.20 -3.81 -4.00
C LEU A 112 -7.56 -2.58 -4.85
N TYR A 113 -7.75 -2.74 -6.16
CA TYR A 113 -8.20 -1.64 -7.01
C TYR A 113 -9.58 -1.12 -6.57
N THR A 114 -10.57 -1.99 -6.43
CA THR A 114 -11.92 -1.61 -5.97
C THR A 114 -11.94 -1.19 -4.49
N THR A 115 -11.03 -1.74 -3.69
CA THR A 115 -10.86 -1.40 -2.27
C THR A 115 -10.45 0.06 -2.10
N PHE A 116 -9.46 0.55 -2.85
CA PHE A 116 -9.01 1.94 -2.71
C PHE A 116 -10.06 2.94 -3.20
N ILE A 117 -10.85 2.60 -4.22
CA ILE A 117 -12.01 3.41 -4.64
C ILE A 117 -13.05 3.51 -3.51
N ALA A 118 -13.42 2.37 -2.91
CA ALA A 118 -14.36 2.34 -1.79
C ALA A 118 -13.81 3.06 -0.55
N LEU A 119 -12.51 2.94 -0.29
CA LEU A 119 -11.84 3.62 0.82
C LEU A 119 -11.81 5.13 0.61
N SER A 120 -11.46 5.59 -0.60
CA SER A 120 -11.50 7.00 -0.99
C SER A 120 -12.88 7.62 -0.75
N THR A 121 -13.93 6.91 -1.16
CA THR A 121 -15.32 7.31 -0.91
C THR A 121 -15.64 7.36 0.58
N ALA A 122 -15.28 6.31 1.33
CA ALA A 122 -15.52 6.27 2.77
C ALA A 122 -14.80 7.42 3.50
N LEU A 123 -13.54 7.71 3.14
CA LEU A 123 -12.76 8.81 3.72
C LEU A 123 -13.33 10.18 3.32
N ALA A 124 -13.81 10.35 2.09
CA ALA A 124 -14.44 11.60 1.65
C ALA A 124 -15.70 11.93 2.46
N LEU A 125 -16.52 10.91 2.76
CA LEU A 125 -17.71 11.04 3.61
C LEU A 125 -17.40 11.41 5.07
N LYS A 126 -16.16 11.25 5.53
CA LYS A 126 -15.74 11.65 6.89
C LYS A 126 -15.72 13.16 7.02
N GLY A 127 -15.22 13.85 6.00
CA GLY A 127 -14.99 15.30 6.04
C GLY A 127 -16.23 16.16 5.81
N THR A 128 -17.38 15.56 5.48
CA THR A 128 -18.61 16.31 5.21
C THR A 128 -19.42 16.62 6.47
N SER A 129 -19.24 15.88 7.57
CA SER A 129 -20.03 16.07 8.79
C SER A 129 -19.70 17.37 9.54
N ASP A 130 -18.46 17.84 9.46
CA ASP A 130 -17.99 18.94 10.32
C ASP A 130 -18.22 20.33 9.71
N LYS A 131 -18.40 20.41 8.39
CA LYS A 131 -18.56 21.69 7.69
C LYS A 131 -19.95 22.31 7.80
N SER A 132 -20.98 21.55 8.19
CA SER A 132 -22.35 22.06 8.25
C SER A 132 -22.67 22.87 9.52
N ASN A 133 -21.84 22.79 10.56
CA ASN A 133 -22.13 23.43 11.86
C ASN A 133 -21.30 24.68 12.17
N LEU A 134 -20.28 24.98 11.36
CA LEU A 134 -19.42 26.14 11.58
C LEU A 134 -19.63 27.17 10.47
N THR A 135 -20.46 28.16 10.78
CA THR A 135 -20.43 29.53 10.23
C THR A 135 -20.97 29.73 8.80
N GLU A 136 -22.28 30.01 8.71
CA GLU A 136 -22.92 30.70 7.57
C GLU A 136 -22.54 32.18 7.45
N GLU A 137 -21.62 32.68 8.28
CA GLU A 137 -21.33 34.11 8.34
C GLU A 137 -19.96 34.41 7.70
N HIS A 138 -20.01 34.95 6.47
CA HIS A 138 -19.11 36.00 5.97
C HIS A 138 -17.80 35.66 5.21
N GLU A 139 -17.79 34.72 4.25
CA GLU A 139 -16.75 34.68 3.20
C GLU A 139 -17.35 34.66 1.77
N GLU A 140 -18.07 35.72 1.42
CA GLU A 140 -18.37 36.06 0.02
C GLU A 140 -17.09 36.62 -0.63
N GLY A 141 -16.24 35.79 -1.25
CA GLY A 141 -15.08 36.38 -1.95
C GLY A 141 -14.17 35.49 -2.77
N GLU A 142 -13.87 34.25 -2.36
CA GLU A 142 -12.88 33.44 -3.06
C GLU A 142 -13.51 32.33 -3.90
N SER A 143 -13.23 32.39 -5.19
CA SER A 143 -13.88 31.62 -6.24
C SER A 143 -13.47 30.15 -6.18
N GLY A 144 -14.29 29.32 -5.53
CA GLY A 144 -14.80 28.05 -6.07
C GLY A 144 -13.82 26.98 -6.57
N ASP A 145 -12.55 26.98 -6.18
CA ASP A 145 -11.68 25.82 -6.46
C ASP A 145 -12.04 24.71 -5.47
N GLN A 146 -12.75 23.71 -5.98
CA GLN A 146 -13.23 22.57 -5.20
C GLN A 146 -12.01 21.77 -4.75
N LYS A 147 -11.48 22.13 -3.58
CA LYS A 147 -10.23 21.57 -3.04
C LYS A 147 -10.36 20.05 -2.96
N VAL A 148 -9.63 19.33 -3.82
CA VAL A 148 -9.58 17.87 -3.83
C VAL A 148 -9.19 17.41 -2.43
N GLY A 149 -10.06 16.59 -1.84
CA GLY A 149 -9.79 16.00 -0.54
C GLY A 149 -8.59 15.07 -0.65
N VAL A 150 -7.71 15.13 0.34
CA VAL A 150 -6.60 14.19 0.48
C VAL A 150 -6.66 13.57 1.88
N GLY A 151 -6.34 12.29 1.96
CA GLY A 151 -6.40 11.48 3.16
C GLY A 151 -5.16 10.63 3.35
N ARG A 152 -5.16 9.88 4.46
CA ARG A 152 -4.14 8.89 4.79
C ARG A 152 -4.73 7.50 4.75
N ALA A 153 -3.99 6.56 4.20
CA ALA A 153 -4.34 5.15 4.21
C ALA A 153 -3.22 4.31 4.80
N PHE A 154 -3.60 3.22 5.48
CA PHE A 154 -2.67 2.29 6.09
C PHE A 154 -3.06 0.87 5.72
N LEU A 155 -2.08 0.11 5.24
CA LEU A 155 -2.22 -1.32 4.99
C LEU A 155 -1.12 -2.07 5.75
N ALA A 156 -1.50 -3.17 6.39
CA ALA A 156 -0.58 -4.03 7.12
C ALA A 156 -0.45 -5.39 6.43
N VAL A 157 0.79 -5.85 6.31
CA VAL A 157 1.16 -7.20 5.87
C VAL A 157 1.71 -7.94 7.08
N VAL A 158 1.04 -9.02 7.46
CA VAL A 158 1.35 -9.76 8.69
C VAL A 158 1.71 -11.20 8.32
N LEU A 159 2.93 -11.62 8.67
CA LEU A 159 3.49 -12.93 8.33
C LEU A 159 3.52 -13.85 9.56
N GLY A 160 2.79 -14.95 9.50
CA GLY A 160 2.76 -15.97 10.55
C GLY A 160 1.52 -16.86 10.49
N PRO A 161 1.36 -17.79 11.45
CA PRO A 161 0.21 -18.71 11.47
C PRO A 161 -1.12 -17.99 11.71
N THR A 162 -1.11 -16.91 12.49
CA THR A 162 -2.25 -16.04 12.76
C THR A 162 -1.78 -14.60 12.91
N VAL A 163 -2.70 -13.63 12.85
CA VAL A 163 -2.38 -12.21 13.10
C VAL A 163 -1.84 -11.98 14.53
N GLY A 164 -2.37 -12.70 15.52
CA GLY A 164 -1.95 -12.59 16.93
C GLY A 164 -0.57 -13.19 17.20
N SER A 165 -0.25 -14.33 16.57
CA SER A 165 1.04 -15.03 16.70
C SER A 165 2.04 -14.72 15.57
N ALA A 166 1.85 -13.59 14.90
CA ALA A 166 2.69 -13.23 13.76
C ALA A 166 4.14 -12.98 14.15
N ARG A 167 5.03 -13.45 13.27
CA ARG A 167 6.49 -13.35 13.40
C ARG A 167 7.02 -12.04 12.87
N SER A 168 6.38 -11.49 11.84
CA SER A 168 6.72 -10.19 11.27
C SER A 168 5.46 -9.40 10.94
N ARG A 169 5.52 -8.08 11.16
CA ARG A 169 4.44 -7.13 10.91
C ARG A 169 5.03 -5.96 10.16
N LEU A 170 4.48 -5.70 8.98
CA LEU A 170 4.94 -4.64 8.10
C LEU A 170 3.78 -3.71 7.78
N ILE A 171 3.99 -2.40 7.89
CA ILE A 171 2.97 -1.38 7.62
C ILE A 171 3.42 -0.54 6.42
N VAL A 172 2.51 -0.31 5.49
CA VAL A 172 2.64 0.74 4.48
C VAL A 172 1.70 1.89 4.85
N GLY A 173 2.27 3.07 5.02
CA GLY A 173 1.53 4.33 5.17
C GLY A 173 1.53 5.08 3.85
N ILE A 174 0.37 5.55 3.42
CA ILE A 174 0.20 6.38 2.22
C ILE A 174 -0.37 7.71 2.65
N ASP A 175 0.39 8.79 2.47
CA ASP A 175 -0.06 10.16 2.64
C ASP A 175 -0.44 10.77 1.28
N GLY A 176 -1.47 11.60 1.27
CA GLY A 176 -1.97 12.24 0.06
C GLY A 176 -2.86 11.35 -0.81
N LEU A 177 -3.52 10.34 -0.25
CA LEU A 177 -4.52 9.54 -0.96
C LEU A 177 -5.69 10.44 -1.39
N GLU A 178 -6.06 10.42 -2.66
CA GLU A 178 -7.22 11.14 -3.18
C GLU A 178 -8.50 10.69 -2.45
N THR A 179 -9.26 11.63 -1.89
CA THR A 179 -10.58 11.35 -1.29
C THR A 179 -11.67 12.01 -2.11
N LYS A 180 -12.48 11.19 -2.78
CA LYS A 180 -13.61 11.63 -3.59
C LYS A 180 -14.81 10.71 -3.40
N ILE A 181 -16.01 11.26 -3.50
CA ILE A 181 -17.24 10.46 -3.45
C ILE A 181 -17.51 9.93 -4.85
N TRP A 182 -17.37 8.62 -5.02
CA TRP A 182 -17.65 7.99 -6.31
C TRP A 182 -19.14 8.10 -6.65
N GLY A 183 -19.47 8.47 -7.88
CA GLY A 183 -20.86 8.62 -8.34
C GLY A 183 -21.44 10.03 -8.20
N LEU A 184 -20.82 10.93 -7.41
CA LEU A 184 -21.03 12.37 -7.61
C LEU A 184 -20.29 12.73 -8.89
N ARG A 185 -21.03 12.76 -10.01
CA ARG A 185 -20.51 13.34 -11.24
C ARG A 185 -20.25 14.82 -10.97
N ASP A 186 -19.08 15.30 -11.37
CA ASP A 186 -18.72 16.73 -11.42
C ASP A 186 -19.59 17.43 -12.48
N HIS A 187 -20.89 17.48 -12.23
CA HIS A 187 -21.91 18.02 -13.11
C HIS A 187 -22.04 19.53 -12.99
N ALA A 188 -21.04 20.20 -12.41
CA ALA A 188 -20.83 21.60 -12.69
C ALA A 188 -19.95 21.65 -13.94
N PRO A 189 -20.51 21.66 -15.18
CA PRO A 189 -19.73 22.18 -16.29
C PRO A 189 -19.20 23.54 -15.81
N PRO A 190 -17.91 23.85 -16.01
CA PRO A 190 -17.36 25.14 -15.62
C PRO A 190 -18.31 26.18 -16.19
N SER A 191 -19.00 26.89 -15.29
CA SER A 191 -20.08 27.80 -15.65
C SER A 191 -19.45 28.98 -16.37
N SER A 192 -19.13 28.78 -17.65
CA SER A 192 -18.85 29.85 -18.58
C SER A 192 -20.14 30.66 -18.61
N GLY A 193 -20.14 31.78 -17.89
CA GLY A 193 -21.32 32.55 -17.51
C GLY A 193 -22.16 33.03 -18.69
N VAL A 194 -22.95 32.14 -19.27
CA VAL A 194 -24.03 32.47 -20.19
C VAL A 194 -25.30 32.43 -19.34
N LYS A 195 -25.61 33.59 -18.74
CA LYS A 195 -26.91 33.89 -18.15
C LYS A 195 -27.97 33.62 -19.21
N THR A 196 -28.70 32.52 -19.07
CA THR A 196 -29.90 32.27 -19.87
C THR A 196 -31.07 32.21 -18.90
N GLU A 197 -31.83 33.30 -18.89
CA GLU A 197 -33.09 33.43 -18.17
C GLU A 197 -34.15 32.63 -18.92
N SER A 198 -34.68 31.56 -18.32
CA SER A 198 -35.95 30.90 -18.72
C SER A 198 -36.13 29.63 -17.90
N ASP A 199 -37.30 29.17 -17.50
CA ASP A 199 -38.67 29.67 -17.29
C ASP A 199 -39.38 28.47 -16.64
N ASP A 200 -40.40 28.72 -15.84
CA ASP A 200 -41.18 27.79 -15.03
C ASP A 200 -41.56 26.47 -15.72
N SER A 201 -41.45 25.33 -15.00
CA SER A 201 -42.50 24.30 -15.08
C SER A 201 -42.44 23.30 -13.91
N ASP A 202 -43.45 23.38 -13.05
CA ASP A 202 -43.93 22.32 -12.15
C ASP A 202 -44.21 21.01 -12.89
N ASP A 203 -43.80 19.85 -12.36
CA ASP A 203 -44.73 18.73 -12.15
C ASP A 203 -44.18 17.64 -11.22
N THR A 204 -45.07 17.22 -10.33
CA THR A 204 -45.05 16.19 -9.31
C THR A 204 -45.05 14.74 -9.82
N SER A 205 -44.43 13.80 -9.11
CA SER A 205 -45.11 12.54 -8.73
C SER A 205 -44.31 11.64 -7.78
N HIS A 206 -44.99 11.27 -6.70
CA HIS A 206 -44.70 10.18 -5.77
C HIS A 206 -44.64 8.81 -6.47
N SER A 207 -43.72 7.94 -6.04
CA SER A 207 -43.93 6.49 -6.15
C SER A 207 -43.23 5.76 -5.01
N GLU A 208 -44.05 5.20 -4.14
CA GLU A 208 -43.68 4.23 -3.12
C GLU A 208 -43.89 2.83 -3.71
N SER A 209 -42.91 1.94 -3.57
CA SER A 209 -43.11 0.53 -3.91
C SER A 209 -42.19 -0.33 -3.05
N GLY A 210 -42.81 -1.02 -2.09
CA GLY A 210 -42.18 -2.04 -1.29
C GLY A 210 -42.08 -3.37 -2.03
N SER A 211 -41.17 -4.22 -1.57
CA SER A 211 -41.22 -5.66 -1.83
C SER A 211 -40.60 -6.39 -0.65
N GLU A 212 -41.46 -7.12 0.04
CA GLU A 212 -41.16 -8.22 0.95
C GLU A 212 -40.75 -9.46 0.12
N ASN A 213 -40.26 -10.50 0.80
CA ASN A 213 -39.90 -11.87 0.35
C ASN A 213 -38.38 -12.16 0.41
N GLU A 214 -37.91 -13.34 0.81
CA GLU A 214 -38.52 -14.58 1.31
C GLU A 214 -37.40 -15.37 2.01
N ASP A 215 -37.79 -16.13 3.03
CA ASP A 215 -36.99 -17.16 3.68
C ASP A 215 -36.52 -18.22 2.68
N ASP A 216 -35.27 -18.67 2.77
CA ASP A 216 -34.85 -19.93 2.15
C ASP A 216 -33.85 -20.67 3.06
N ASP A 217 -34.40 -21.62 3.80
CA ASP A 217 -33.74 -22.71 4.53
C ASP A 217 -33.27 -23.75 3.51
N GLU A 218 -31.95 -24.01 3.38
CA GLU A 218 -31.51 -25.35 2.97
C GLU A 218 -30.25 -25.82 3.71
N SER A 219 -30.50 -26.89 4.47
CA SER A 219 -29.60 -27.84 5.09
C SER A 219 -29.00 -28.84 4.08
N GLY A 220 -27.73 -29.21 4.25
CA GLY A 220 -27.12 -30.42 3.67
C GLY A 220 -25.67 -30.54 4.17
N GLU A 221 -25.39 -31.32 5.21
CA GLU A 221 -25.11 -32.78 5.20
C GLU A 221 -23.80 -33.16 4.47
N ASP A 222 -22.76 -33.31 5.29
CA ASP A 222 -21.73 -34.36 5.35
C ASP A 222 -21.48 -35.24 4.11
N GLU A 223 -20.28 -35.15 3.55
CA GLU A 223 -19.65 -36.27 2.83
C GLU A 223 -18.15 -36.41 3.18
N ASP A 224 -17.88 -37.34 4.10
CA ASP A 224 -16.58 -37.96 4.33
C ASP A 224 -16.14 -38.75 3.08
N SER A 225 -15.01 -38.38 2.50
CA SER A 225 -14.38 -39.11 1.39
C SER A 225 -12.93 -39.46 1.72
N GLU A 226 -12.77 -40.60 2.39
CA GLU A 226 -11.52 -41.36 2.56
C GLU A 226 -11.19 -42.12 1.26
N ALA A 227 -10.10 -41.78 0.58
CA ALA A 227 -9.43 -42.61 -0.45
C ALA A 227 -8.19 -41.84 -0.96
N SER A 228 -7.07 -42.45 -1.34
CA SER A 228 -6.58 -43.81 -1.35
C SER A 228 -5.10 -43.67 -1.66
N ASP A 229 -4.25 -44.36 -0.91
CA ASP A 229 -2.81 -44.43 -1.10
C ASP A 229 -2.51 -45.20 -2.40
N SER A 230 -1.78 -44.60 -3.33
CA SER A 230 -1.41 -45.23 -4.61
C SER A 230 0.05 -44.92 -4.93
N GLU A 231 0.88 -45.86 -4.52
CA GLU A 231 2.30 -45.96 -4.83
C GLU A 231 2.44 -46.36 -6.32
N SER A 232 2.86 -45.44 -7.18
CA SER A 232 3.30 -45.79 -8.53
C SER A 232 4.80 -45.54 -8.68
N GLU A 233 5.56 -46.62 -8.58
CA GLU A 233 6.92 -46.70 -9.12
C GLU A 233 6.83 -46.55 -10.63
N ASN A 234 7.42 -45.48 -11.19
CA ASN A 234 7.57 -45.38 -12.64
C ASN A 234 9.04 -45.15 -12.99
N GLU A 235 9.50 -46.08 -13.81
CA GLU A 235 10.86 -46.32 -14.20
C GLU A 235 11.39 -45.25 -15.17
N ASP A 236 12.68 -45.01 -14.98
CA ASP A 236 13.66 -44.35 -15.83
C ASP A 236 13.43 -44.58 -17.34
N SER A 237 13.32 -43.49 -18.09
CA SER A 237 13.42 -43.50 -19.55
C SER A 237 14.11 -42.24 -20.03
N GLY A 238 15.43 -42.37 -20.22
CA GLY A 238 16.27 -41.38 -20.87
C GLY A 238 15.80 -41.07 -22.29
N ALA A 239 15.30 -39.87 -22.51
CA ALA A 239 15.03 -39.31 -23.83
C ALA A 239 16.04 -38.21 -24.16
N SER A 240 16.73 -38.38 -25.28
CA SER A 240 17.74 -37.47 -25.82
C SER A 240 17.16 -36.11 -26.27
N PRO A 241 17.94 -35.01 -26.23
CA PRO A 241 17.46 -33.69 -26.63
C PRO A 241 17.39 -33.53 -28.17
N PRO A 242 16.37 -32.81 -28.71
CA PRO A 242 16.30 -32.50 -30.13
C PRO A 242 17.24 -31.33 -30.52
N PRO A 243 17.71 -31.30 -31.78
CA PRO A 243 18.67 -30.31 -32.25
C PRO A 243 18.07 -28.92 -32.53
N SER A 244 18.89 -27.92 -32.27
CA SER A 244 18.68 -26.48 -32.39
C SER A 244 18.19 -26.05 -33.78
N ARG A 245 17.16 -25.19 -33.82
CA ARG A 245 16.77 -24.42 -35.03
C ARG A 245 16.85 -22.93 -34.75
N SER A 246 17.84 -22.29 -35.36
CA SER A 246 17.93 -20.83 -35.51
C SER A 246 16.93 -20.33 -36.56
N PRO A 247 16.36 -19.13 -36.38
CA PRO A 247 15.90 -18.32 -37.51
C PRO A 247 16.66 -17.00 -37.60
N SER A 248 17.22 -16.74 -38.78
CA SER A 248 17.75 -15.44 -39.21
C SER A 248 16.63 -14.47 -39.61
N PRO A 249 16.84 -13.15 -39.54
CA PRO A 249 15.84 -12.13 -39.89
C PRO A 249 15.83 -11.83 -41.40
N ALA A 250 14.64 -11.76 -42.00
CA ALA A 250 14.45 -11.24 -43.35
C ALA A 250 14.06 -9.75 -43.29
N SER A 251 14.89 -8.91 -43.91
CA SER A 251 14.65 -7.49 -44.12
C SER A 251 13.79 -7.29 -45.37
N SER A 252 12.59 -6.73 -45.21
CA SER A 252 11.71 -6.37 -46.33
C SER A 252 11.57 -4.85 -46.41
N SER A 253 12.42 -4.26 -47.23
CA SER A 253 12.32 -2.87 -47.70
C SER A 253 11.20 -2.78 -48.73
N GLY A 254 10.06 -2.22 -48.34
CA GLY A 254 8.90 -2.00 -49.22
C GLY A 254 8.52 -0.53 -49.28
N SER A 255 9.18 0.22 -50.15
CA SER A 255 8.82 1.59 -50.52
C SER A 255 7.66 1.58 -51.51
N CYS A 256 6.48 2.01 -51.07
CA CYS A 256 5.33 2.28 -51.94
C CYS A 256 4.98 3.78 -51.87
N SER A 257 5.42 4.51 -52.89
CA SER A 257 4.99 5.87 -53.21
C SER A 257 3.65 5.82 -53.93
N SER A 258 2.57 6.14 -53.22
CA SER A 258 1.24 6.38 -53.80
C SER A 258 0.83 7.84 -53.60
N THR A 259 0.79 8.55 -54.72
CA THR A 259 0.24 9.90 -54.91
C THR A 259 -1.25 9.92 -54.57
N SER A 260 -1.62 10.74 -53.59
CA SER A 260 -3.00 10.97 -53.17
C SER A 260 -3.52 12.35 -53.64
N PRO A 261 -4.83 12.49 -53.92
CA PRO A 261 -5.48 13.70 -54.45
C PRO A 261 -5.66 14.81 -53.38
N PRO A 262 -5.93 16.07 -53.80
CA PRO A 262 -6.00 17.21 -52.90
C PRO A 262 -7.24 17.14 -51.98
N GLN A 263 -7.01 16.90 -50.68
CA GLN A 263 -8.05 16.92 -49.66
C GLN A 263 -8.42 18.36 -49.26
N ALA A 264 -9.72 18.61 -49.21
CA ALA A 264 -10.32 19.81 -48.65
C ALA A 264 -9.90 19.99 -47.19
N ARG A 265 -9.57 21.23 -46.82
CA ARG A 265 -9.08 21.62 -45.49
C ARG A 265 -10.19 21.47 -44.44
N SER A 266 -10.17 20.36 -43.72
CA SER A 266 -10.92 20.20 -42.47
C SER A 266 -10.40 21.19 -41.42
N PRO A 267 -11.27 21.78 -40.58
CA PRO A 267 -10.84 22.65 -39.48
C PRO A 267 -9.90 21.88 -38.54
N PRO A 268 -8.90 22.56 -37.92
CA PRO A 268 -7.93 21.91 -37.04
C PRO A 268 -8.67 21.25 -35.87
N LEU A 269 -8.73 19.92 -35.90
CA LEU A 269 -9.20 19.11 -34.78
C LEU A 269 -8.35 19.48 -33.57
N ARG A 270 -8.99 20.03 -32.53
CA ARG A 270 -8.38 20.29 -31.24
C ARG A 270 -7.68 18.99 -30.79
N PRO A 271 -6.39 19.03 -30.42
CA PRO A 271 -5.71 17.83 -29.94
C PRO A 271 -6.51 17.28 -28.75
N PRO A 272 -6.78 15.96 -28.72
CA PRO A 272 -7.48 15.37 -27.59
C PRO A 272 -6.71 15.68 -26.29
N PRO A 273 -7.40 15.91 -25.17
CA PRO A 273 -6.77 16.22 -23.90
C PRO A 273 -5.72 15.16 -23.57
N GLN A 274 -4.46 15.58 -23.42
CA GLN A 274 -3.29 14.69 -23.28
C GLN A 274 -3.20 13.99 -21.91
N HIS A 275 -4.23 14.14 -21.07
CA HIS A 275 -4.22 13.75 -19.65
C HIS A 275 -4.02 12.24 -19.40
N HIS A 276 -4.25 11.37 -20.38
CA HIS A 276 -4.21 9.92 -20.15
C HIS A 276 -2.81 9.28 -20.30
N VAL A 277 -1.85 9.92 -20.96
CA VAL A 277 -0.55 9.26 -21.27
C VAL A 277 0.45 9.39 -20.12
N GLU A 278 0.31 10.37 -19.23
CA GLU A 278 1.27 10.64 -18.15
C GLU A 278 1.10 9.73 -16.92
N GLU A 279 -0.11 9.21 -16.69
CA GLU A 279 -0.41 8.32 -15.56
C GLU A 279 0.38 6.99 -15.56
N PRO A 280 0.51 6.23 -16.67
CA PRO A 280 1.24 4.96 -16.64
C PRO A 280 2.75 5.12 -16.40
N ASP A 281 3.38 6.20 -16.86
CA ASP A 281 4.82 6.40 -16.70
C ASP A 281 5.16 6.89 -15.28
N SER A 282 4.35 7.79 -14.71
CA SER A 282 4.46 8.20 -13.31
C SER A 282 4.28 7.01 -12.36
N LEU A 283 3.32 6.13 -12.65
CA LEU A 283 3.08 4.92 -11.86
C LEU A 283 4.28 3.95 -11.89
N ARG A 284 4.86 3.70 -13.07
CA ARG A 284 6.09 2.88 -13.17
C ARG A 284 7.27 3.52 -12.45
N ALA A 285 7.40 4.85 -12.51
CA ALA A 285 8.46 5.56 -11.81
C ALA A 285 8.31 5.42 -10.28
N ALA A 286 7.08 5.56 -9.78
CA ALA A 286 6.73 5.35 -8.37
C ALA A 286 7.04 3.93 -7.90
N GLU A 287 6.64 2.90 -8.66
CA GLU A 287 6.96 1.50 -8.35
C GLU A 287 8.48 1.25 -8.30
N ARG A 288 9.22 1.75 -9.29
CA ARG A 288 10.68 1.61 -9.32
C ARG A 288 11.33 2.34 -8.16
N LEU A 289 10.80 3.49 -7.73
CA LEU A 289 11.29 4.22 -6.58
C LEU A 289 11.06 3.41 -5.29
N LEU A 290 9.85 2.89 -5.09
CA LEU A 290 9.52 2.00 -3.97
C LEU A 290 10.44 0.77 -3.93
N SER A 291 10.62 0.07 -5.05
CA SER A 291 11.54 -1.08 -5.13
C SER A 291 12.97 -0.73 -4.71
N ARG A 292 13.49 0.43 -5.16
CA ARG A 292 14.84 0.88 -4.80
C ARG A 292 14.92 1.22 -3.32
N THR A 293 13.94 1.94 -2.78
CA THR A 293 13.91 2.30 -1.35
C THR A 293 13.88 1.06 -0.46
N LEU A 294 13.06 0.05 -0.81
CA LEU A 294 13.02 -1.22 -0.07
C LEU A 294 14.35 -1.97 -0.17
N ALA A 295 14.96 -2.03 -1.36
CA ALA A 295 16.26 -2.66 -1.54
C ALA A 295 17.37 -1.97 -0.74
N SER A 296 17.38 -0.64 -0.68
CA SER A 296 18.32 0.13 0.15
C SER A 296 18.10 -0.13 1.64
N ALA A 297 16.85 -0.15 2.10
CA ALA A 297 16.50 -0.45 3.50
C ALA A 297 16.88 -1.87 3.93
N CYS A 298 16.99 -2.81 2.98
CA CYS A 298 17.47 -4.17 3.24
C CYS A 298 18.98 -4.28 3.38
N ALA A 299 19.75 -3.33 2.83
CA ALA A 299 21.21 -3.38 2.82
C ALA A 299 21.84 -2.84 4.12
N GLU A 300 21.06 -2.20 4.99
CA GLU A 300 21.54 -1.66 6.26
C GLU A 300 21.80 -2.81 7.26
N ASP A 301 23.08 -3.11 7.47
CA ASP A 301 23.66 -4.34 8.04
C ASP A 301 23.59 -4.43 9.58
N ASP A 302 22.73 -3.66 10.22
CA ASP A 302 22.59 -3.64 11.69
C ASP A 302 21.81 -4.87 12.23
N GLY A 303 21.65 -5.93 11.43
CA GLY A 303 20.82 -7.10 11.75
C GLY A 303 19.34 -6.75 11.94
N GLN A 304 18.93 -5.56 11.51
CA GLN A 304 17.61 -4.97 11.74
C GLN A 304 16.84 -4.65 10.45
N GLY A 305 17.39 -5.01 9.29
CA GLY A 305 16.78 -4.77 7.98
C GLY A 305 15.51 -5.59 7.74
N MET A 306 14.75 -5.20 6.70
CA MET A 306 13.52 -5.91 6.31
C MET A 306 13.78 -7.34 5.80
N ALA A 307 15.01 -7.67 5.40
CA ALA A 307 15.38 -9.03 5.01
C ALA A 307 15.59 -9.88 6.27
N SER A 308 14.63 -10.74 6.59
CA SER A 308 14.75 -11.71 7.67
C SER A 308 14.37 -13.08 7.11
N GLU A 309 15.26 -14.05 7.26
CA GLU A 309 15.01 -15.41 6.81
C GLU A 309 13.91 -16.03 7.67
N MET A 310 12.74 -16.20 7.05
CA MET A 310 11.59 -16.83 7.67
C MET A 310 11.18 -18.03 6.85
N ALA A 311 10.83 -19.12 7.53
CA ALA A 311 10.14 -20.23 6.87
C ALA A 311 8.85 -19.70 6.22
N PRO A 312 8.40 -20.29 5.10
CA PRO A 312 7.13 -19.91 4.49
C PRO A 312 5.97 -20.07 5.46
N THR A 313 5.12 -19.04 5.54
CA THR A 313 3.98 -18.95 6.45
C THR A 313 2.76 -18.38 5.73
N GLN A 314 1.64 -18.28 6.45
CA GLN A 314 0.49 -17.54 5.97
C GLN A 314 0.78 -16.03 6.00
N THR A 315 0.34 -15.35 4.95
CA THR A 315 0.39 -13.90 4.83
C THR A 315 -1.03 -13.36 5.00
N HIS A 316 -1.23 -12.51 6.00
CA HIS A 316 -2.48 -11.80 6.23
C HIS A 316 -2.35 -10.36 5.76
N VAL A 317 -3.34 -9.87 5.02
CA VAL A 317 -3.40 -8.49 4.53
C VAL A 317 -4.54 -7.78 5.25
N LEU A 318 -4.22 -6.66 5.91
CA LEU A 318 -5.19 -5.88 6.67
C LEU A 318 -5.20 -4.42 6.20
N LEU A 319 -6.36 -3.79 6.23
CA LEU A 319 -6.58 -2.41 5.85
C LEU A 319 -7.13 -1.62 7.04
N ARG A 320 -6.61 -0.43 7.29
CA ARG A 320 -7.20 0.53 8.24
C ARG A 320 -8.25 1.36 7.50
N ALA A 321 -9.52 1.21 7.85
CA ALA A 321 -10.62 1.91 7.17
C ALA A 321 -11.74 2.29 8.16
N PRO A 322 -12.58 3.31 7.85
CA PRO A 322 -13.74 3.65 8.68
C PRO A 322 -14.68 2.45 8.93
N ARG A 323 -15.45 2.45 10.02
CA ARG A 323 -16.44 1.39 10.30
C ARG A 323 -17.50 1.25 9.20
N ARG A 324 -17.85 2.35 8.54
CA ARG A 324 -18.79 2.34 7.39
C ARG A 324 -18.19 1.82 6.08
N PHE A 325 -16.90 1.50 6.05
CA PHE A 325 -16.29 0.93 4.86
C PHE A 325 -17.01 -0.38 4.53
N VAL A 326 -17.42 -0.57 3.27
CA VAL A 326 -18.10 -1.81 2.84
C VAL A 326 -17.43 -2.29 1.57
N HIS A 327 -16.91 -3.52 1.61
CA HIS A 327 -16.36 -4.18 0.44
C HIS A 327 -16.51 -5.71 0.60
N PRO A 328 -16.97 -6.45 -0.42
CA PRO A 328 -17.30 -7.87 -0.30
C PRO A 328 -16.14 -8.73 0.17
N SER A 329 -14.92 -8.43 -0.29
CA SER A 329 -13.71 -9.20 0.03
C SER A 329 -13.02 -8.81 1.35
N TRP A 330 -13.63 -7.96 2.18
CA TRP A 330 -13.03 -7.50 3.43
C TRP A 330 -13.95 -7.74 4.61
N THR A 331 -13.40 -8.32 5.68
CA THR A 331 -14.12 -8.59 6.93
C THR A 331 -13.62 -7.69 8.05
N PRO A 332 -14.51 -7.02 8.81
CA PRO A 332 -14.09 -6.16 9.93
C PRO A 332 -13.50 -7.01 11.08
N ARG A 333 -12.44 -6.51 11.72
CA ARG A 333 -11.69 -7.19 12.80
C ARG A 333 -11.54 -6.29 14.03
N GLN A 334 -12.66 -5.97 14.68
CA GLN A 334 -12.69 -5.11 15.87
C GLN A 334 -11.83 -5.65 17.03
N ASN A 335 -11.75 -6.97 17.17
CA ASN A 335 -10.96 -7.64 18.21
C ASN A 335 -9.44 -7.44 18.05
N LEU A 336 -8.95 -7.00 16.89
CA LEU A 336 -7.53 -6.78 16.63
C LEU A 336 -7.08 -5.33 16.83
N CYS A 337 -8.03 -4.38 16.95
CA CYS A 337 -7.76 -2.94 16.93
C CYS A 337 -6.71 -2.51 17.94
N ALA A 338 -6.89 -2.84 19.23
CA ALA A 338 -5.97 -2.40 20.28
C ALA A 338 -4.51 -2.85 20.04
N SER A 339 -4.32 -4.06 19.51
CA SER A 339 -2.98 -4.59 19.25
C SER A 339 -2.33 -3.95 18.02
N LEU A 340 -3.08 -3.82 16.92
CA LEU A 340 -2.59 -3.28 15.66
C LEU A 340 -2.43 -1.76 15.69
N ASP A 341 -3.26 -1.06 16.45
CA ASP A 341 -3.12 0.38 16.68
C ASP A 341 -1.87 0.69 17.51
N GLY A 342 -1.48 -0.19 18.43
CA GLY A 342 -0.20 -0.10 19.13
C GLY A 342 0.99 -0.16 18.16
N TYR A 343 0.95 -1.08 17.20
CA TYR A 343 1.99 -1.22 16.16
C TYR A 343 1.96 -0.05 15.16
N LEU A 344 0.77 0.43 14.79
CA LEU A 344 0.64 1.61 13.93
C LEU A 344 1.17 2.87 14.61
N ALA A 345 0.92 3.05 15.91
CA ALA A 345 1.47 4.16 16.68
C ALA A 345 3.00 4.10 16.74
N GLU A 346 3.59 2.91 16.96
CA GLU A 346 5.04 2.72 16.90
C GLU A 346 5.60 3.06 15.51
N PHE A 347 4.95 2.60 14.45
CA PHE A 347 5.32 2.94 13.07
C PHE A 347 5.27 4.45 12.79
N LEU A 348 4.24 5.15 13.25
CA LEU A 348 4.08 6.60 13.09
C LEU A 348 5.11 7.41 13.89
N GLU A 349 5.50 6.91 15.07
CA GLU A 349 6.58 7.49 15.87
C GLU A 349 7.93 7.32 15.15
N GLU A 350 8.21 6.13 14.61
CA GLU A 350 9.46 5.86 13.89
C GLU A 350 9.55 6.55 12.53
N SER A 351 8.41 6.85 11.88
CA SER A 351 8.35 7.62 10.64
C SER A 351 8.59 9.12 10.83
N GLY A 352 8.55 9.61 12.07
CA GLY A 352 8.69 11.04 12.39
C GLY A 352 7.47 11.87 11.99
N GLU A 353 6.33 11.24 11.70
CA GLU A 353 5.08 11.92 11.34
C GLU A 353 4.37 12.54 12.56
N VAL A 354 4.67 12.05 13.77
CA VAL A 354 4.10 12.59 15.01
C VAL A 354 5.03 13.68 15.55
N VAL A 355 4.86 14.91 15.07
CA VAL A 355 5.57 16.08 15.59
C VAL A 355 4.81 16.59 16.82
N GLY A 356 5.37 16.39 18.02
CA GLY A 356 4.93 17.13 19.21
C GLY A 356 4.07 16.37 20.22
N SER A 357 4.02 15.04 20.19
CA SER A 357 3.57 14.31 21.39
C SER A 357 4.72 14.30 22.39
N ASP A 358 4.82 15.35 23.21
CA ASP A 358 5.68 15.46 24.40
C ASP A 358 5.33 14.42 25.49
N ALA A 359 4.72 13.29 25.10
CA ALA A 359 4.35 12.19 25.95
C ALA A 359 5.59 11.40 26.40
N LEU A 360 6.41 12.05 27.22
CA LEU A 360 6.94 11.53 28.48
C LEU A 360 7.37 10.06 28.41
N GLY A 361 8.47 9.78 27.71
CA GLY A 361 9.57 8.91 28.14
C GLY A 361 9.27 7.52 28.73
N LYS A 362 8.05 7.00 28.62
CA LYS A 362 7.68 5.69 29.14
C LYS A 362 8.26 4.67 28.19
N ARG A 363 9.46 4.18 28.53
CA ARG A 363 10.12 3.03 27.92
C ARG A 363 9.10 1.91 27.69
N ARG A 364 8.57 1.83 26.47
CA ARG A 364 7.69 0.74 26.08
C ARG A 364 8.52 -0.55 26.13
N LYS A 365 7.96 -1.59 26.74
CA LYS A 365 8.58 -2.91 26.83
C LYS A 365 8.89 -3.37 25.40
N LYS A 366 10.14 -3.73 25.14
CA LYS A 366 10.68 -4.15 23.82
C LYS A 366 9.73 -5.17 23.17
N GLY A 367 8.83 -4.69 22.32
CA GLY A 367 7.85 -5.47 21.57
C GLY A 367 8.45 -6.05 20.30
N ALA A 368 7.66 -6.79 19.55
CA ALA A 368 8.03 -7.20 18.19
C ALA A 368 8.17 -5.94 17.33
N LYS A 369 9.34 -5.76 16.70
CA LYS A 369 9.65 -4.61 15.85
C LYS A 369 8.63 -4.52 14.72
N VAL A 370 8.06 -3.34 14.54
CA VAL A 370 7.25 -3.02 13.37
C VAL A 370 8.16 -2.54 12.26
N GLU A 371 8.02 -3.11 11.08
CA GLU A 371 8.73 -2.66 9.88
C GLU A 371 7.74 -1.96 8.95
N GLY A 372 8.23 -1.25 7.94
CA GLY A 372 7.32 -0.63 7.00
C GLY A 372 7.96 0.33 6.03
N VAL A 373 7.11 0.99 5.25
CA VAL A 373 7.49 2.05 4.32
C VAL A 373 6.45 3.16 4.39
N TRP A 374 6.92 4.40 4.38
CA TRP A 374 6.07 5.58 4.31
C TRP A 374 6.09 6.13 2.89
N ILE A 375 4.94 6.37 2.28
CA ILE A 375 4.80 6.91 0.92
C ILE A 375 4.15 8.29 1.04
N ARG A 376 4.84 9.34 0.59
CA ARG A 376 4.35 10.73 0.55
C ARG A 376 4.14 11.20 -0.88
N SER A 377 3.06 11.91 -1.13
CA SER A 377 2.92 12.75 -2.31
C SER A 377 3.76 14.03 -2.16
N HIS A 378 4.28 14.56 -3.27
CA HIS A 378 5.02 15.82 -3.27
C HIS A 378 4.07 17.01 -3.08
N GLY A 379 4.48 18.02 -2.31
CA GLY A 379 3.70 19.24 -2.11
C GLY A 379 2.53 19.13 -1.13
N HIS A 380 2.31 17.95 -0.54
CA HIS A 380 1.45 17.82 0.63
C HIS A 380 2.29 17.99 1.89
N GLU A 381 2.40 19.23 2.38
CA GLU A 381 2.81 19.44 3.76
C GLU A 381 1.68 18.97 4.65
N SER A 382 1.85 17.79 5.25
CA SER A 382 0.84 17.21 6.11
C SER A 382 0.61 18.16 7.27
N ARG A 383 -0.48 18.92 7.21
CA ARG A 383 -0.89 19.75 8.34
C ARG A 383 -1.13 18.78 9.50
N PRO A 384 -0.47 18.93 10.66
CA PRO A 384 -0.66 18.04 11.79
C PRO A 384 -2.16 17.98 12.05
N GLY A 385 -2.71 16.76 11.96
CA GLY A 385 -4.14 16.51 11.99
C GLY A 385 -4.76 17.25 13.17
N GLY A 386 -5.86 17.95 12.91
CA GLY A 386 -6.62 18.63 13.95
C GLY A 386 -6.79 17.71 15.15
N THR A 387 -6.60 18.27 16.34
CA THR A 387 -6.79 17.62 17.63
C THR A 387 -8.01 16.73 17.63
N ASP A 388 -7.89 15.60 18.33
CA ASP A 388 -8.83 14.50 18.60
C ASP A 388 -10.26 14.99 18.94
N GLU A 389 -10.93 15.61 17.97
CA GLU A 389 -12.34 15.95 18.02
C GLU A 389 -13.11 14.63 18.01
N GLU A 390 -14.17 14.57 18.80
CA GLU A 390 -15.01 13.40 19.00
C GLU A 390 -15.62 12.97 17.65
N LEU A 391 -14.89 12.12 16.92
CA LEU A 391 -15.31 11.60 15.63
C LEU A 391 -16.59 10.80 15.84
N ALA A 392 -17.55 10.94 14.91
CA ALA A 392 -18.73 10.10 14.93
C ALA A 392 -18.32 8.62 14.98
N GLU A 393 -19.08 7.79 15.70
CA GLU A 393 -18.73 6.36 15.89
C GLU A 393 -18.48 5.65 14.55
N ASN A 394 -19.19 6.03 13.49
CA ASN A 394 -19.05 5.47 12.15
C ASN A 394 -17.76 5.90 11.41
N ASP A 395 -17.11 6.97 11.87
CA ASP A 395 -15.84 7.53 11.37
C ASP A 395 -14.62 6.98 12.10
N GLU A 396 -14.84 6.23 13.18
CA GLU A 396 -13.76 5.51 13.84
C GLU A 396 -13.14 4.54 12.82
N LEU A 397 -11.82 4.65 12.65
CA LEU A 397 -11.12 3.68 11.84
C LEU A 397 -11.14 2.35 12.60
N ILE A 398 -11.43 1.23 11.94
CA ILE A 398 -11.16 -0.15 12.42
C ILE A 398 -10.24 -0.92 11.44
N TRP A 399 -9.71 -2.06 11.87
CA TRP A 399 -8.94 -2.94 10.98
C TRP A 399 -9.87 -3.89 10.25
N TRP A 400 -9.66 -4.01 8.94
CA TRP A 400 -10.34 -4.93 8.05
C TRP A 400 -9.34 -5.98 7.57
N SER A 401 -9.73 -7.24 7.48
CA SER A 401 -8.90 -8.32 6.94
C SER A 401 -9.41 -8.70 5.57
N TRP A 402 -8.50 -8.88 4.62
CA TRP A 402 -8.83 -9.56 3.38
C TRP A 402 -9.25 -11.00 3.70
N ASP A 403 -10.28 -11.49 3.01
CA ASP A 403 -10.90 -12.80 3.19
C ASP A 403 -10.11 -13.95 2.54
N GLY A 404 -9.28 -13.63 1.56
CA GLY A 404 -8.47 -14.61 0.84
C GLY A 404 -7.25 -15.09 1.63
N LYS A 405 -6.51 -16.02 0.99
CA LYS A 405 -5.36 -16.69 1.59
C LYS A 405 -4.14 -16.56 0.70
N LEU A 406 -3.06 -16.04 1.27
CA LEU A 406 -1.72 -16.09 0.68
C LEU A 406 -0.84 -16.97 1.56
N VAL A 407 -0.19 -17.95 0.96
CA VAL A 407 0.73 -18.85 1.66
C VAL A 407 2.04 -18.85 0.90
N GLY A 408 3.13 -18.59 1.62
CA GLY A 408 4.45 -18.71 1.04
C GLY A 408 4.80 -20.17 0.72
N PHE A 409 5.82 -20.36 -0.10
CA PHE A 409 6.45 -21.66 -0.33
C PHE A 409 7.95 -21.48 -0.59
N ALA A 410 8.74 -22.51 -0.30
CA ALA A 410 10.20 -22.51 -0.52
C ALA A 410 10.65 -23.58 -1.53
N ASP A 411 9.84 -24.63 -1.74
CA ASP A 411 10.14 -25.71 -2.68
C ASP A 411 9.94 -25.20 -4.13
N TRP A 412 10.97 -25.29 -4.98
CA TRP A 412 10.90 -24.91 -6.40
C TRP A 412 11.44 -26.00 -7.31
#